data_AF-A0A950YH85-F1
#
_entry.id   AF-A0A950YH85-F1
#
_cell.length_a   1.000
_cell.length_b   1.000
_cell.length_c   1.000
_cell.angle_alpha   90.00
_cell.angle_beta   90.00
_cell.angle_gamma   90.00
#
_symmetry.space_group_name_H-M   'P 1'
#
loop_
_entity.id
_entity.type
_entity.pdbx_description
1 polymer ?
#
loop_
_entity_poly.entity_id
_entity_poly.type
_entity_poly.pdbx_seq_one_letter_code
_entity_poly.pdbx_strand_id
1 'polypeptide(L)'
;MAKQRRRPVRRRDRKGGPTSGRRKPCPYCRDKVEQVDYKDLATLRRFISERGKIRSRRITGACRRHQSQVARAVKRARELALLPYVADGLGDRGDRGDRGDRGDRRERAAER
;
A
#
# COMPACT_ATOMS: atom_id res chain seq x y z
N MET A 1 -48.03 -23.63 0.85
CA MET A 1 -47.47 -22.30 1.14
C MET A 1 -46.17 -22.45 1.92
N ALA A 2 -45.03 -22.03 1.39
CA ALA A 2 -43.77 -22.00 2.15
C ALA A 2 -42.96 -20.75 1.77
N LYS A 3 -43.01 -19.75 2.66
CA LYS A 3 -42.35 -18.45 2.49
C LYS A 3 -40.83 -18.65 2.38
N GLN A 4 -40.27 -18.28 1.23
CA GLN A 4 -38.83 -18.20 0.99
C GLN A 4 -38.19 -17.24 2.00
N ARG A 5 -37.55 -17.78 3.03
CA ARG A 5 -36.73 -16.99 3.96
C ARG A 5 -35.44 -16.60 3.26
N ARG A 6 -35.40 -15.39 2.68
CA ARG A 6 -34.18 -14.79 2.11
C ARG A 6 -33.11 -14.71 3.20
N ARG A 7 -32.00 -15.42 3.03
CA ARG A 7 -30.85 -15.38 3.94
C ARG A 7 -30.27 -13.96 3.96
N PRO A 8 -30.05 -13.33 5.13
CA PRO A 8 -29.45 -12.01 5.18
C PRO A 8 -28.00 -12.10 4.71
N VAL A 9 -27.65 -11.29 3.71
CA VAL A 9 -26.25 -11.05 3.35
C VAL A 9 -25.56 -10.48 4.60
N ARG A 10 -24.65 -11.26 5.19
CA ARG A 10 -23.78 -10.73 6.25
C ARG A 10 -22.99 -9.59 5.61
N ARG A 11 -23.43 -8.36 5.85
CA ARG A 11 -22.64 -7.16 5.56
C ARG A 11 -21.34 -7.40 6.29
N ARG A 12 -20.28 -7.65 5.54
CA ARG A 12 -18.95 -7.83 6.08
C ARG A 12 -18.66 -6.53 6.80
N ASP A 13 -18.81 -6.53 8.11
CA ASP A 13 -18.46 -5.42 8.97
C ASP A 13 -17.02 -5.11 8.62
N ARG A 14 -16.83 -4.05 7.81
CA ARG A 14 -15.54 -3.40 7.64
C ARG A 14 -15.29 -2.77 9.00
N LYS A 15 -14.91 -3.61 9.95
CA LYS A 15 -14.27 -3.21 11.19
C LYS A 15 -12.94 -2.64 10.72
N GLY A 16 -12.99 -1.37 10.34
CA GLY A 16 -11.82 -0.57 10.08
C GLY A 16 -11.01 -0.66 11.36
N GLY A 17 -9.95 -1.48 11.30
CA GLY A 17 -8.95 -1.52 12.36
C GLY A 17 -8.45 -0.09 12.64
N PRO A 18 -7.93 0.16 13.84
CA PRO A 18 -7.73 1.51 14.36
C PRO A 18 -6.65 2.24 13.54
N THR A 19 -7.07 2.91 12.48
CA THR A 19 -6.29 3.97 11.84
C THR A 19 -7.10 5.26 11.88
N SER A 20 -7.78 5.50 13.00
CA SER A 20 -8.18 6.84 13.44
C SER A 20 -7.05 7.55 14.20
N GLY A 21 -5.80 7.07 14.04
CA GLY A 21 -4.62 7.85 14.40
C GLY A 21 -4.63 9.12 13.56
N ARG A 22 -4.82 10.26 14.25
CA ARG A 22 -4.69 11.64 13.77
C ARG A 22 -3.87 11.69 12.47
N ARG A 23 -4.51 12.10 11.36
CA ARG A 23 -3.82 12.20 10.06
C ARG A 23 -2.57 13.06 10.27
N LYS A 24 -1.40 12.45 10.18
CA LYS A 24 -0.13 13.19 10.20
C LYS A 24 -0.22 14.21 9.06
N PRO A 25 -0.10 15.51 9.35
CA PRO A 25 -0.13 16.52 8.31
C PRO A 25 1.04 16.29 7.35
N CYS A 26 0.76 16.44 6.05
CA CYS A 26 1.74 16.20 5.01
C CYS A 26 2.94 17.15 5.19
N PRO A 27 4.19 16.63 5.23
CA PRO A 27 5.38 17.47 5.37
C PRO A 27 5.46 18.50 4.24
N TYR A 28 5.23 18.09 3.00
CA TYR A 28 5.23 18.99 1.85
C TYR A 28 4.13 20.06 1.88
N CYS A 29 2.97 19.77 2.48
CA CYS A 29 1.93 20.78 2.65
C CYS A 29 2.31 21.82 3.72
N ARG A 30 3.08 21.44 4.73
CA ARG A 30 3.58 22.37 5.76
C ARG A 30 4.69 23.25 5.20
N ASP A 31 5.60 22.65 4.44
CA ASP A 31 6.74 23.32 3.83
C ASP A 31 6.34 24.12 2.58
N LYS A 32 5.06 24.10 2.19
CA LYS A 32 4.49 24.74 0.98
C LYS A 32 5.25 24.40 -0.31
N VAL A 33 5.82 23.19 -0.36
CA VAL A 33 6.52 22.71 -1.55
C VAL A 33 5.48 22.23 -2.57
N GLU A 34 5.35 22.96 -3.67
CA GLU A 34 4.38 22.67 -4.72
C GLU A 34 4.83 21.52 -5.65
N GLN A 35 6.15 21.36 -5.80
CA GLN A 35 6.72 20.38 -6.72
C GLN A 35 7.91 19.65 -6.09
N VAL A 36 7.88 18.32 -6.19
CA VAL A 36 8.97 17.45 -5.69
C VAL A 36 9.82 17.03 -6.88
N ASP A 37 11.06 17.48 -6.89
CA ASP A 37 12.02 17.16 -7.95
C ASP A 37 12.83 15.90 -7.65
N TYR A 38 13.37 15.31 -8.73
CA TYR A 38 14.20 14.10 -8.65
C TYR A 38 15.63 14.38 -8.19
N LYS A 39 16.04 15.66 -8.18
CA LYS A 39 17.37 16.12 -7.81
C LYS A 39 17.58 16.15 -6.29
N ASP A 40 16.51 16.32 -5.53
CA ASP A 40 16.56 16.45 -4.06
C ASP A 40 16.65 15.09 -3.35
N LEU A 41 17.81 14.45 -3.46
CA LEU A 41 18.05 13.12 -2.89
C LEU A 41 17.80 13.07 -1.37
N ALA A 42 18.10 14.14 -0.65
CA ALA A 42 17.89 14.22 0.80
C ALA A 42 16.40 14.06 1.16
N THR A 43 15.50 14.63 0.37
CA THR A 43 14.06 14.49 0.61
C THR A 43 13.57 13.13 0.16
N LEU A 44 13.98 12.67 -1.03
CA LEU A 44 13.53 11.39 -1.61
C LEU A 44 13.97 10.18 -0.78
N ARG A 45 15.17 10.21 -0.20
CA ARG A 45 15.68 9.17 0.70
C ARG A 45 14.75 8.92 1.90
N ARG A 46 14.07 9.96 2.42
CA ARG A 46 13.08 9.81 3.50
C ARG A 46 11.81 9.05 3.08
N PHE A 47 11.48 9.06 1.79
CA PHE A 47 10.31 8.38 1.22
C PHE A 47 10.64 6.98 0.68
N ILE A 48 11.89 6.55 0.79
CA ILE A 48 12.37 5.26 0.31
C ILE A 48 12.82 4.43 1.53
N SER A 49 12.62 3.12 1.50
CA SER A 49 13.21 2.23 2.49
C SER A 49 14.67 1.97 2.16
N GLU A 50 15.45 1.53 3.15
CA GLU A 50 16.82 1.07 2.91
C GLU A 50 16.91 0.01 1.80
N ARG A 51 15.84 -0.78 1.61
CA ARG A 51 15.73 -1.78 0.53
C ARG A 51 15.46 -1.20 -0.85
N GLY A 52 15.38 0.12 -1.00
CA GLY A 52 15.03 0.79 -2.24
C GLY A 52 13.53 0.78 -2.56
N LYS A 53 12.63 0.21 -1.74
CA LYS A 53 11.17 0.23 -1.98
C LYS A 53 10.57 1.59 -1.57
N ILE A 54 9.58 2.10 -2.32
CA ILE A 54 8.89 3.36 -1.98
C ILE A 54 8.02 3.13 -0.73
N ARG A 55 8.17 3.95 0.30
CA ARG A 55 7.37 3.88 1.53
C ARG A 55 5.92 4.30 1.24
N SER A 56 4.98 3.60 1.87
CA SER A 56 3.57 3.90 1.72
C SER A 56 3.19 5.22 2.41
N ARG A 57 2.14 5.87 1.89
CA ARG A 57 1.54 7.10 2.43
C ARG A 57 1.23 7.02 3.93
N ARG A 58 0.89 5.82 4.44
CA ARG A 58 0.54 5.61 5.85
C ARG A 58 1.71 5.84 6.80
N ILE A 59 2.93 5.53 6.34
CA ILE A 59 4.14 5.70 7.13
C ILE A 59 4.63 7.14 7.04
N THR A 60 4.68 7.69 5.82
CA THR A 60 5.24 9.01 5.54
C THR A 60 4.28 10.17 5.85
N GLY A 61 2.97 9.93 5.89
CA GLY A 61 1.96 10.96 6.15
C GLY A 61 1.74 11.94 4.97
N ALA A 62 2.32 11.67 3.79
CA ALA A 62 2.16 12.54 2.63
C ALA A 62 0.70 12.65 2.15
N CYS A 63 0.33 13.73 1.45
CA CYS A 63 -0.96 13.83 0.77
C CYS A 63 -1.00 12.95 -0.50
N ARG A 64 -2.18 12.61 -1.01
CA ARG A 64 -2.32 11.78 -2.24
C ARG A 64 -1.61 12.44 -3.43
N ARG A 65 -1.76 13.76 -3.57
CA ARG A 65 -1.12 14.56 -4.64
C ARG A 65 0.40 14.47 -4.57
N HIS A 66 0.97 14.79 -3.41
CA HIS A 66 2.41 14.71 -3.17
C HIS A 66 2.95 13.29 -3.27
N GLN A 67 2.24 12.27 -2.80
CA GLN A 67 2.69 10.88 -2.93
C GLN A 67 2.82 10.48 -4.42
N SER A 68 1.93 10.92 -5.29
CA SER A 68 2.04 10.69 -6.74
C SER A 68 3.22 11.42 -7.36
N GLN A 69 3.48 12.66 -6.93
CA GLN A 69 4.64 13.45 -7.37
C GLN A 69 5.95 12.80 -6.92
N VAL A 70 6.06 12.42 -5.65
CA VAL A 70 7.21 11.68 -5.09
C VAL A 70 7.42 10.39 -5.85
N ALA A 71 6.37 9.60 -6.11
CA ALA A 71 6.50 8.36 -6.87
C ALA A 71 7.05 8.59 -8.30
N ARG A 72 6.65 9.68 -8.97
CA ARG A 72 7.21 10.07 -10.28
C ARG A 72 8.66 10.54 -10.16
N ALA A 73 8.98 11.33 -9.15
CA ALA A 73 10.34 11.81 -8.89
C ALA A 73 11.29 10.64 -8.59
N VAL A 74 10.88 9.69 -7.74
CA VAL A 74 11.68 8.50 -7.43
C VAL A 74 11.90 7.62 -8.66
N LYS A 75 10.88 7.44 -9.52
CA LYS A 75 11.05 6.69 -10.77
C LYS A 75 12.08 7.35 -11.69
N ARG A 76 11.97 8.66 -11.93
CA ARG A 76 12.94 9.44 -12.72
C ARG A 76 14.35 9.38 -12.11
N ALA A 77 14.47 9.52 -10.79
CA ALA A 77 15.76 9.43 -10.10
C ALA A 77 16.42 8.05 -10.25
N ARG A 78 15.63 6.98 -10.31
CA ARG A 78 16.15 5.62 -10.55
C ARG A 78 16.61 5.42 -11.99
N GLU A 79 15.89 5.98 -12.97
CA GLU A 79 16.30 5.96 -14.38
C GLU A 79 17.66 6.67 -14.58
N LEU A 80 17.93 7.71 -13.79
CA LEU A 80 19.20 8.44 -13.77
C LEU A 80 20.27 7.83 -12.85
N ALA A 81 20.04 6.62 -12.32
CA ALA A 81 20.94 5.93 -11.38
C ALA A 81 21.28 6.69 -10.09
N LEU A 82 20.48 7.70 -9.71
CA LEU A 82 20.67 8.44 -8.45
C LEU A 82 20.19 7.66 -7.22
N LEU A 83 19.30 6.68 -7.44
CA LEU A 83 18.72 5.83 -6.40
C LEU A 83 18.69 4.36 -6.86
N PRO A 84 18.97 3.40 -5.95
CA PRO A 84 18.98 1.99 -6.30
C PRO A 84 17.56 1.42 -6.50
N TYR A 85 17.42 0.46 -7.42
CA TYR A 85 16.18 -0.29 -7.64
C TYR A 85 15.98 -1.40 -6.60
N VAL A 86 17.07 -2.05 -6.18
CA VAL A 86 17.13 -3.13 -5.21
C VAL A 86 18.35 -2.84 -4.34
N ALA A 87 18.18 -2.72 -3.02
CA ALA A 87 19.33 -2.79 -2.15
C ALA A 87 19.59 -4.26 -1.82
N ASP A 88 20.82 -4.70 -2.06
CA ASP A 88 21.28 -6.07 -1.93
C ASP A 88 20.83 -6.69 -0.61
N GLY A 89 19.92 -7.63 -0.75
CA GLY A 89 19.28 -8.30 0.36
C GLY A 89 18.44 -9.42 -0.19
N LEU A 90 19.14 -10.36 -0.85
CA LEU A 90 18.64 -11.68 -1.25
C LEU A 90 17.75 -12.25 -0.12
N GLY A 91 16.44 -12.24 -0.29
CA GLY A 91 15.51 -12.89 0.63
C GLY A 91 14.29 -12.05 1.01
N ASP A 92 13.34 -11.91 0.08
CA ASP A 92 11.96 -11.53 0.43
C ASP A 92 10.99 -12.51 -0.24
N ARG A 93 10.96 -13.75 0.27
CA ARG A 93 9.80 -14.64 0.12
C ARG A 93 8.68 -14.12 1.02
N GLY A 94 8.20 -12.90 0.81
CA GLY A 94 7.45 -12.16 1.85
C GLY A 94 6.18 -11.44 1.43
N ASP A 95 5.83 -11.38 0.14
CA ASP A 95 4.56 -10.79 -0.32
C ASP A 95 3.73 -11.79 -1.12
N ARG A 96 3.66 -13.05 -0.67
CA ARG A 96 2.52 -13.92 -1.01
C ARG A 96 1.35 -13.55 -0.10
N GLY A 97 0.78 -12.38 -0.33
CA GLY A 97 -0.62 -12.12 -0.01
C GLY A 97 -1.52 -12.88 -0.99
N ASP A 98 -1.33 -14.20 -1.05
CA ASP A 98 -2.12 -15.10 -1.88
C ASP A 98 -3.54 -15.11 -1.34
N ARG A 99 -4.48 -14.84 -2.24
CA ARG A 99 -5.90 -14.73 -1.97
C ARG A 99 -6.38 -16.15 -1.63
N GLY A 100 -6.32 -16.53 -0.36
CA GLY A 100 -6.73 -17.85 0.12
C GLY A 100 -8.01 -18.35 -0.54
N ASP A 101 -7.78 -19.24 -1.50
CA ASP A 101 -8.55 -20.41 -1.88
C ASP A 101 -10.09 -20.26 -1.81
N ARG A 102 -10.70 -19.93 -2.95
CA ARG A 102 -12.13 -20.18 -3.21
C ARG A 102 -12.34 -21.53 -3.90
N GLY A 103 -11.46 -22.49 -3.66
CA GLY A 103 -11.55 -23.84 -4.16
C GLY A 103 -12.15 -24.75 -3.08
N ASP A 104 -12.91 -25.72 -3.51
CA ASP A 104 -13.06 -26.99 -2.81
C ASP A 104 -13.64 -27.06 -1.39
N ARG A 105 -14.98 -27.15 -1.36
CA ARG A 105 -15.64 -28.25 -0.63
C ARG A 105 -17.07 -28.52 -1.12
N ARG A 106 -17.26 -28.47 -2.45
CA ARG A 106 -18.47 -29.00 -3.11
C ARG A 106 -18.60 -30.53 -2.98
N GLU A 107 -17.61 -31.23 -2.44
CA GLU A 107 -17.61 -32.71 -2.40
C GLU A 107 -18.16 -33.37 -1.12
N ARG A 108 -18.44 -32.65 -0.02
CA ARG A 108 -18.91 -33.32 1.22
C ARG A 108 -20.43 -33.55 1.29
N ALA A 109 -21.16 -33.35 0.20
CA ALA A 109 -22.61 -33.52 0.12
C ALA A 109 -23.04 -34.79 -0.64
N ALA A 110 -22.10 -35.65 -1.08
CA ALA A 110 -22.42 -36.86 -1.85
C ALA A 110 -22.39 -38.16 -1.02
N GLU A 111 -22.00 -38.15 0.24
CA GLU A 111 -21.94 -39.35 1.09
C GLU A 111 -22.50 -39.11 2.49
N ARG A 112 -23.84 -39.08 2.60
CA ARG A 112 -24.65 -39.70 3.67
C ARG A 112 -26.12 -39.31 3.56
#